data_AF-A0A4P6DRF1-F1
#
_entry.id   AF-A0A4P6DRF1-F1
#
_cell.length_a   1.000
_cell.length_b   1.000
_cell.length_c   1.000
_cell.angle_alpha   90.00
_cell.angle_beta   90.00
_cell.angle_gamma   90.00
#
_symmetry.space_group_name_H-M   'P 1'
#
loop_
_entity.id
_entity.type
_entity.pdbx_description
1 polymer ?
#
loop_
_entity_poly.entity_id
_entity_poly.type
_entity_poly.pdbx_seq_one_letter_code
_entity_poly.pdbx_strand_id
1 'polypeptide(L)' 'MVSRAKAEMILKWHKDGYEVGEISGLLKIGEEECRSIILHPELAEKAPKPKYGPEFIEPMFE' A
#
# COMPACT_ATOMS: atom_id res chain seq x y z
N MET A 1 10.42 9.11 3.33
CA MET A 1 9.01 8.84 3.69
C MET A 1 8.50 7.79 2.69
N VAL A 2 8.25 6.55 3.15
CA VAL A 2 7.76 5.47 2.28
C VAL A 2 6.30 5.74 1.92
N SER A 3 5.98 5.72 0.62
CA SER A 3 4.60 5.94 0.14
C SER A 3 3.67 4.86 0.69
N ARG A 4 2.46 5.22 1.12
CA ARG A 4 1.47 4.31 1.73
C ARG A 4 1.18 3.06 0.89
N ALA A 5 1.13 3.20 -0.43
CA ALA A 5 0.98 2.08 -1.35
C ALA A 5 2.08 1.01 -1.19
N LYS A 6 3.32 1.43 -0.90
CA LYS A 6 4.41 0.50 -0.58
C LYS A 6 4.19 -0.15 0.78
N ALA A 7 3.71 0.59 1.78
CA ALA A 7 3.43 0.03 3.10
C ALA A 7 2.35 -1.06 3.08
N GLU A 8 1.24 -0.82 2.38
CA GLU A 8 0.20 -1.84 2.16
C GLU A 8 0.76 -3.05 1.40
N MET A 9 1.61 -2.82 0.39
CA MET A 9 2.22 -3.90 -0.38
C MET A 9 3.18 -4.75 0.47
N ILE A 10 3.98 -4.14 1.33
CA ILE A 10 4.86 -4.81 2.29
C ILE A 10 4.05 -5.68 3.24
N LEU A 11 2.97 -5.14 3.83
CA LEU A 11 2.09 -5.89 4.72
C LEU A 11 1.43 -7.07 4.01
N LYS A 12 0.98 -6.86 2.77
CA LYS A 12 0.36 -7.91 1.96
C LYS A 12 1.35 -9.04 1.65
N TRP A 13 2.55 -8.71 1.18
CA TRP A 13 3.57 -9.72 0.87
C TRP A 13 4.09 -10.44 2.10
N HIS A 14 4.28 -9.72 3.22
CA HIS A 14 4.63 -10.37 4.49
C HIS A 14 3.53 -11.35 4.95
N LYS A 15 2.25 -11.01 4.76
CA LYS A 15 1.12 -11.89 5.06
C LYS A 15 1.04 -13.11 4.13
N ASP A 16 1.48 -12.97 2.88
CA ASP A 16 1.62 -14.07 1.91
C ASP A 16 2.83 -14.98 2.20
N GLY A 17 3.71 -14.59 3.14
CA GLY A 17 4.87 -15.37 3.56
C GLY A 17 6.19 -14.97 2.90
N TYR A 18 6.25 -13.84 2.22
CA TYR A 18 7.49 -13.32 1.64
C TYR A 18 8.45 -12.81 2.72
N GLU A 19 9.75 -13.06 2.53
CA GLU A 19 10.77 -12.57 3.44
C GLU A 19 11.02 -11.07 3.29
N VAL A 20 11.36 -10.43 4.40
CA VAL A 20 11.62 -8.98 4.44
C VAL A 20 12.75 -8.58 3.48
N GLY A 21 13.78 -9.42 3.33
CA GLY A 21 14.88 -9.19 2.39
C GLY A 21 14.43 -9.20 0.93
N GLU A 22 13.51 -10.08 0.56
CA GLU A 22 12.93 -10.12 -0.79
C GLU A 22 12.07 -8.89 -1.06
N ILE A 23 11.18 -8.56 -0.12
CA ILE A 23 10.30 -7.38 -0.21
C ILE A 23 11.14 -6.09 -0.32
N SER A 24 12.20 -6.00 0.48
CA SER A 24 13.19 -4.92 0.48
C SER A 24 13.84 -4.76 -0.90
N GLY A 25 14.33 -5.86 -1.48
CA GLY A 25 14.93 -5.86 -2.82
C GLY A 25 13.95 -5.48 -3.93
N LEU A 26 12.73 -5.99 -3.88
CA LEU A 26 11.67 -5.71 -4.86
C LEU A 26 11.22 -4.24 -4.84
N LEU A 27 11.03 -3.68 -3.65
CA LEU A 27 10.53 -2.30 -3.49
C LEU A 27 11.64 -1.25 -3.44
N LYS A 28 12.90 -1.70 -3.46
CA LYS A 28 14.12 -0.90 -3.24
C LYS A 28 14.00 -0.02 -2.01
N ILE A 29 13.59 -0.61 -0.90
CA ILE A 29 13.52 0.06 0.41
C ILE A 29 14.57 -0.55 1.34
N GLY A 30 14.92 0.13 2.42
CA GLY A 30 15.79 -0.47 3.44
C GLY A 30 15.05 -1.58 4.20
N GLU A 31 15.76 -2.64 4.58
CA GLU A 31 15.18 -3.73 5.39
C GLU A 31 14.61 -3.21 6.73
N GLU A 32 15.26 -2.20 7.33
CA GLU A 32 14.78 -1.56 8.57
C GLU A 32 13.44 -0.84 8.39
N GLU A 33 13.24 -0.15 7.25
CA GLU A 33 11.95 0.49 6.92
C GLU A 33 10.87 -0.58 6.72
N CYS A 34 11.24 -1.70 6.09
CA CYS A 34 10.35 -2.82 5.83
C CYS A 34 9.88 -3.47 7.15
N ARG A 35 10.82 -3.72 8.09
CA ARG A 35 10.51 -4.20 9.44
C ARG A 35 9.66 -3.22 10.23
N SER A 36 9.96 -1.92 10.15
CA SER A 36 9.20 -0.88 10.84
C SER A 36 7.75 -0.83 10.37
N ILE A 37 7.50 -1.01 9.07
CA ILE A 37 6.15 -1.07 8.51
C ILE A 37 5.39 -2.32 8.97
N ILE A 38 6.07 -3.47 9.06
CA ILE A 38 5.46 -4.72 9.57
C ILE A 38 5.11 -4.58 11.06
N LEU A 39 5.97 -3.92 11.85
CA LEU A 39 5.76 -3.67 13.27
C LEU A 39 4.66 -2.63 13.54
N HIS A 40 4.51 -1.63 12.66
CA HIS A 40 3.57 -0.53 12.78
C HIS A 40 2.59 -0.48 11.59
N PRO A 41 1.61 -1.41 11.52
CA PRO A 41 0.62 -1.46 10.44
C PRO A 41 -0.28 -0.21 10.39
N GLU A 42 -0.35 0.55 11.49
CA GLU A 42 -1.01 1.86 11.58
C GLU A 42 -0.51 2.89 10.54
N LEU A 43 0.71 2.72 10.02
CA LEU A 43 1.26 3.53 8.94
C LEU A 43 0.54 3.29 7.60
N ALA A 44 -0.06 2.11 7.41
CA ALA A 44 -0.84 1.74 6.23
C ALA A 44 -2.32 2.15 6.35
N GLU A 45 -2.90 2.15 7.57
CA GLU A 45 -4.34 2.33 7.77
C GLU A 45 -4.87 3.77 7.62
N LYS A 46 -4.02 4.81 7.65
CA LYS A 46 -4.45 6.21 7.44
C LYS A 46 -4.71 6.58 5.98
N ALA A 47 -5.38 5.72 5.21
CA ALA A 47 -5.92 6.10 3.91
C ALA A 47 -7.36 6.63 4.06
N PRO A 48 -7.65 7.91 3.73
CA PRO A 48 -9.00 8.23 3.30
C PRO A 48 -9.24 7.40 2.03
N LYS A 49 -10.26 6.55 2.04
CA LYS A 49 -10.70 5.80 0.87
C LYS A 49 -10.85 6.79 -0.30
N PRO A 50 -10.18 6.60 -1.44
CA PRO A 50 -10.45 7.41 -2.61
C PRO A 50 -11.92 7.22 -2.97
N LYS A 51 -12.74 8.25 -2.76
CA LYS A 51 -14.07 8.38 -3.39
C LYS A 51 -13.86 8.62 -4.89
N TYR A 52 -13.31 7.64 -5.60
CA TYR A 52 -13.42 7.57 -7.05
C TYR A 52 -14.42 6.46 -7.36
N GLY A 53 -15.70 6.75 -7.12
CA GLY A 53 -16.71 6.18 -7.99
C GLY A 53 -16.53 6.87 -9.35
N PRO A 54 -16.62 6.16 -10.49
CA PRO A 54 -16.81 6.85 -11.75
C PRO A 54 -18.10 7.66 -11.60
N GLU A 55 -18.02 9.00 -11.68
CA GLU A 55 -19.21 9.79 -11.95
C GLU A 55 -19.77 9.26 -13.27
N PHE A 56 -20.83 8.46 -13.18
CA PHE A 56 -21.61 8.02 -14.32
C PHE A 56 -22.27 9.28 -14.88
N ILE A 57 -21.64 9.90 -15.86
CA ILE A 57 -22.25 10.99 -16.62
C ILE A 57 -23.33 10.34 -17.48
N GLU A 58 -24.59 10.46 -17.05
CA GLU A 58 -25.74 10.11 -17.88
C GLU A 58 -25.69 10.98 -19.15
N PRO A 59 -25.70 10.41 -20.37
CA PRO A 59 -25.87 11.22 -21.56
C PRO A 59 -27.28 11.80 -21.55
N MET A 60 -27.39 13.12 -21.47
CA MET A 60 -28.63 13.85 -21.71
C MET A 60 -28.99 13.68 -23.19
N PHE A 61 -29.84 12.70 -23.51
CA PHE A 61 -30.47 12.62 -24.82
C PHE A 61 -31.55 13.70 -24.90
N GLU A 62 -31.49 14.43 -26.01
CA GLU A 62 -32.29 15.61 -26.41
C GLU A 62 -33.80 15.39 -26.42
#